data_AF-A0A212LQH2-F1
#
_entry.id   AF-A0A212LQH2-F1
#
_cell.length_a   1.000
_cell.length_b   1.000
_cell.length_c   1.000
_cell.angle_alpha   90.00
_cell.angle_beta   90.00
_cell.angle_gamma   90.00
#
_symmetry.space_group_name_H-M   'P 1'
#
loop_
_entity.id
_entity.type
_entity.pdbx_description
1 polymer ?
#
loop_
_entity_poly.entity_id
_entity_poly.type
_entity_poly.pdbx_seq_one_letter_code
_entity_poly.pdbx_strand_id
1 'polypeptide(L)'
;MSNPIVKCTVDQCTHYMPGDQCMAAKISVYNDEMEGNSAKSADTQCKAFHHRKTMGDMIGALHNANVGGSVSAAFLEGTQITPAVECFVNDCKFWDNGNYCGADQIHVTGTNASKTTDTDCETFKKK
;
A
#
# COMPACT_ATOMS: atom_id res chain seq x y z
N MET A 1 3.44 8.33 16.85
CA MET A 1 4.13 7.50 15.84
C MET A 1 3.94 8.18 14.51
N SER A 2 5.02 8.40 13.77
CA SER A 2 4.94 8.99 12.42
C SER A 2 4.46 7.92 11.45
N ASN A 3 3.55 8.27 10.55
CA ASN A 3 3.08 7.35 9.52
C ASN A 3 4.20 7.11 8.47
N PRO A 4 4.48 5.87 8.05
CA PRO A 4 5.56 5.61 7.10
C PRO A 4 5.36 6.31 5.76
N ILE A 5 6.48 6.62 5.12
CA ILE A 5 6.50 6.97 3.72
C ILE A 5 6.14 5.75 2.87
N VAL A 6 5.14 5.86 2.00
CA VAL A 6 4.74 4.75 1.13
C VAL A 6 5.28 4.94 -0.27
N LYS A 7 6.17 4.04 -0.67
CA LYS A 7 6.56 3.82 -2.05
C LYS A 7 5.66 2.73 -2.66
N CYS A 8 5.04 3.02 -3.80
CA CYS A 8 4.18 2.09 -4.51
C CYS A 8 4.71 1.88 -5.93
N THR A 9 5.03 0.63 -6.28
CA THR A 9 5.40 0.23 -7.64
C THR A 9 4.46 -0.86 -8.17
N VAL A 10 3.20 -0.84 -7.72
CA VAL A 10 2.16 -1.75 -8.21
C VAL A 10 1.58 -1.18 -9.50
N ASP A 11 2.14 -1.58 -10.64
CA ASP A 11 1.90 -0.92 -11.93
C ASP A 11 0.43 -0.99 -12.38
N GLN A 12 -0.30 -2.04 -12.01
CA GLN A 12 -1.70 -2.24 -12.35
C GLN A 12 -2.69 -1.82 -11.25
N CYS A 13 -2.25 -1.07 -10.24
CA CYS A 13 -3.12 -0.54 -9.20
C CYS A 13 -3.72 0.81 -9.61
N THR A 14 -5.00 1.04 -9.31
CA THR A 14 -5.65 2.35 -9.51
C THR A 14 -5.14 3.42 -8.54
N HIS A 15 -4.51 3.03 -7.43
CA HIS A 15 -3.89 3.95 -6.47
C HIS A 15 -2.44 4.31 -6.80
N TYR A 16 -1.84 3.69 -7.83
CA TYR A 16 -0.51 4.05 -8.28
C TYR A 16 -0.53 5.39 -9.00
N MET A 17 0.41 6.26 -8.64
CA MET A 17 0.65 7.54 -9.29
C MET A 17 2.12 7.63 -9.74
N PRO A 18 2.42 8.36 -10.85
CA PRO A 18 3.78 8.57 -11.30
C PRO A 18 4.72 9.07 -10.19
N GLY A 19 5.97 8.60 -10.19
CA GLY A 19 6.94 8.90 -9.13
C GLY A 19 6.85 7.97 -7.92
N ASP A 20 6.35 6.75 -8.12
CA ASP A 20 6.17 5.69 -7.11
C ASP A 20 5.31 6.11 -5.91
N GLN A 21 4.34 6.98 -6.16
CA GLN A 21 3.44 7.50 -5.14
C GLN A 21 2.18 6.64 -5.02
N CYS A 22 1.61 6.61 -3.82
CA CYS A 22 0.33 5.95 -3.56
C CYS A 22 -0.71 7.01 -3.19
N MET A 23 -1.76 7.16 -4.00
CA MET A 23 -2.85 8.11 -3.73
C MET A 23 -3.94 7.54 -2.82
N ALA A 24 -3.78 6.31 -2.32
CA ALA A 24 -4.68 5.74 -1.34
C ALA A 24 -4.71 6.63 -0.07
N ALA A 25 -5.85 6.68 0.61
CA ALA A 25 -5.94 7.28 1.94
C ALA A 25 -5.35 6.34 3.00
N LYS A 26 -5.52 5.04 2.80
CA LYS A 26 -5.00 3.98 3.68
C LYS A 26 -4.61 2.74 2.88
N ILE A 27 -3.52 2.10 3.30
CA ILE A 27 -3.13 0.76 2.87
C ILE A 27 -3.09 -0.19 4.07
N SER A 28 -3.39 -1.46 3.81
CA SER A 28 -3.36 -2.50 4.83
C SER A 28 -2.61 -3.71 4.28
N VAL A 29 -1.50 -4.08 4.94
CA VAL A 29 -0.66 -5.21 4.56
C VAL A 29 -1.04 -6.43 5.38
N TYR A 30 -1.31 -7.54 4.73
CA TYR A 30 -1.72 -8.81 5.34
C TYR A 30 -0.77 -9.95 4.95
N ASN A 31 -0.82 -11.04 5.72
CA ASN A 31 -0.25 -12.32 5.26
C ASN A 31 -1.05 -12.82 4.05
N ASP A 32 -0.45 -13.75 3.30
CA ASP A 32 -1.17 -14.54 2.32
C ASP A 32 -2.36 -15.27 2.98
N GLU A 33 -3.51 -15.25 2.31
CA GLU A 33 -4.76 -15.79 2.87
C GLU A 33 -4.79 -17.31 2.98
N MET A 34 -3.98 -18.01 2.16
CA MET A 34 -3.93 -19.48 2.19
C MET A 34 -3.01 -19.98 3.31
N GLU A 35 -1.90 -19.29 3.57
CA GLU A 35 -0.91 -19.71 4.56
C GLU A 35 -1.16 -19.14 5.96
N GLY A 36 -1.76 -17.94 6.05
CA GLY A 36 -2.08 -17.28 7.32
C GLY A 36 -0.85 -16.76 8.11
N ASN A 37 0.35 -16.94 7.58
CA ASN A 37 1.61 -16.39 8.09
C ASN A 37 2.49 -15.93 6.92
N SER A 38 3.57 -15.20 7.21
CA SER A 38 4.54 -14.77 6.21
C SER A 38 5.96 -15.18 6.61
N ALA A 39 6.66 -15.88 5.72
CA ALA A 39 8.07 -16.21 5.87
C ALA A 39 8.99 -15.32 5.02
N LYS A 40 8.48 -14.81 3.89
CA LYS A 40 9.16 -13.92 2.93
C LYS A 40 8.20 -12.83 2.43
N SER A 41 8.74 -11.83 1.72
CA SER A 41 7.97 -10.72 1.13
C SER A 41 6.79 -11.21 0.29
N ALA A 42 7.01 -12.25 -0.52
CA ALA A 42 6.01 -12.87 -1.39
C ALA A 42 4.83 -13.56 -0.66
N ASP A 43 4.91 -13.69 0.66
CA ASP A 43 3.82 -14.24 1.48
C ASP A 43 3.00 -13.10 2.12
N THR A 44 3.14 -11.87 1.63
CA THR A 44 2.40 -10.70 2.07
C THR A 44 1.55 -10.15 0.93
N GLN A 45 0.54 -9.35 1.24
CA GLN A 45 -0.33 -8.76 0.23
C GLN A 45 -0.91 -7.41 0.69
N CYS A 46 -1.07 -6.48 -0.26
CA CYS A 46 -1.67 -5.18 -0.01
C CYS A 46 -3.19 -5.21 -0.29
N LYS A 47 -4.00 -5.23 0.78
CA LYS A 47 -5.49 -5.27 0.67
C LYS A 47 -6.13 -3.99 0.16
N ALA A 48 -5.37 -2.91 0.01
CA ALA A 48 -5.81 -1.72 -0.70
C ALA A 48 -5.66 -1.84 -2.23
N PHE A 49 -5.09 -2.93 -2.76
CA PHE A 49 -4.98 -3.12 -4.20
C PHE A 49 -6.34 -3.10 -4.89
N HIS A 50 -6.45 -2.31 -5.95
CA HIS A 50 -7.59 -2.31 -6.86
C HIS A 50 -7.06 -2.27 -8.30
N HIS A 51 -7.44 -3.27 -9.09
CA HIS A 51 -6.92 -3.44 -10.45
C HIS A 51 -7.46 -2.34 -11.39
N ARG A 52 -6.60 -1.74 -12.21
CA ARG A 52 -6.94 -0.64 -13.15
C ARG A 52 -7.43 -1.10 -14.54
N LYS A 53 -8.19 -2.19 -14.60
CA LYS A 53 -8.56 -2.84 -15.88
C LYS A 53 -9.35 -1.92 -16.83
N THR A 54 -10.19 -1.05 -16.28
CA THR A 54 -11.08 -0.14 -17.02
C THR A 54 -11.08 1.25 -16.42
N MET A 55 -11.57 2.24 -17.16
CA MET A 55 -11.77 3.60 -16.62
C MET A 55 -12.81 3.64 -15.48
N GLY A 56 -13.76 2.69 -15.46
CA GLY A 56 -14.73 2.56 -14.36
C GLY A 56 -14.07 2.17 -13.03
N ASP A 57 -13.00 1.37 -13.10
CA ASP A 57 -12.24 0.95 -11.92
C ASP A 57 -11.53 2.13 -11.23
N MET A 58 -11.10 3.13 -12.00
CA MET A 58 -10.51 4.35 -11.46
C MET A 58 -11.53 5.20 -10.69
N ILE A 59 -12.81 5.20 -11.11
CA ILE A 59 -13.88 5.89 -10.37
C ILE A 59 -14.13 5.18 -9.03
N GLY A 60 -14.12 3.85 -9.03
CA GLY A 60 -14.25 3.05 -7.80
C GLY A 60 -13.13 3.31 -6.79
N ALA A 61 -11.92 3.59 -7.28
CA ALA A 61 -10.76 3.93 -6.45
C ALA A 61 -10.90 5.26 -5.70
N LEU A 62 -11.83 6.14 -6.10
CA LEU A 62 -12.08 7.42 -5.42
C LEU A 62 -12.55 7.22 -3.97
N HIS A 63 -13.22 6.11 -3.66
CA HIS A 63 -13.71 5.81 -2.30
C HIS A 63 -12.59 5.56 -1.28
N ASN A 64 -11.38 5.20 -1.72
CA ASN A 64 -10.19 5.10 -0.89
C ASN A 64 -9.09 6.06 -1.36
N ALA A 65 -9.45 7.10 -2.11
CA ALA A 65 -8.51 8.15 -2.48
C ALA A 65 -8.44 9.19 -1.37
N ASN A 66 -7.25 9.76 -1.14
CA ASN A 66 -7.11 10.91 -0.26
C ASN A 66 -7.63 12.19 -0.95
N VAL A 67 -8.95 12.37 -1.02
CA VAL A 67 -9.60 13.51 -1.73
C VAL A 67 -9.41 14.85 -1.00
N GLY A 68 -9.00 14.85 0.27
CA GLY A 68 -8.52 16.05 0.96
C GLY A 68 -7.13 16.54 0.48
N GLY A 69 -6.40 15.70 -0.26
CA GLY A 69 -5.09 16.04 -0.84
C GLY A 69 -5.13 16.35 -2.34
N SER A 70 -6.23 16.05 -3.05
CA SER A 70 -6.27 16.14 -4.52
C SER A 70 -6.49 17.56 -5.07
N VAL A 71 -7.06 18.47 -4.28
CA VAL A 71 -7.10 19.91 -4.65
C VAL A 71 -5.81 20.65 -4.28
N SER A 72 -5.01 20.11 -3.36
CA SER A 72 -3.77 20.74 -2.87
C SER A 72 -2.51 20.22 -3.58
N ALA A 73 -2.52 18.97 -4.07
CA ALA A 73 -1.35 18.34 -4.70
C ALA A 73 -0.99 18.91 -6.08
N ALA A 74 -1.95 19.51 -6.79
CA ALA A 74 -1.66 20.22 -8.04
C ALA A 74 -0.98 21.59 -7.83
N PHE A 75 -0.94 22.09 -6.59
CA PHE A 75 -0.47 23.45 -6.26
C PHE A 75 0.64 23.51 -5.19
N LEU A 76 1.09 22.38 -4.64
CA LEU A 76 2.15 22.35 -3.62
C LEU A 76 3.20 21.31 -4.00
N GLU A 77 4.26 21.75 -4.67
CA GLU A 77 5.54 21.05 -4.68
C GLU A 77 5.93 20.74 -3.21
N GLY A 78 5.98 19.45 -2.84
CA GLY A 78 6.64 19.01 -1.61
C GLY A 78 5.76 18.44 -0.49
N THR A 79 4.42 18.40 -0.60
CA THR A 79 3.61 17.68 0.42
C THR A 79 3.42 16.22 0.01
N GLN A 80 4.17 15.31 0.65
CA GLN A 80 4.03 13.88 0.38
C GLN A 80 2.66 13.38 0.86
N ILE A 81 1.80 12.97 -0.07
CA ILE A 81 0.58 12.23 0.26
C ILE A 81 1.01 10.80 0.61
N THR A 82 1.14 10.49 1.89
CA THR A 82 1.38 9.12 2.35
C THR A 82 0.07 8.54 2.92
N PRO A 83 -0.40 7.38 2.46
CA PRO A 83 -1.52 6.69 3.07
C PRO A 83 -1.19 6.28 4.49
N ALA A 84 -2.18 6.27 5.37
CA ALA A 84 -2.08 5.55 6.64
C ALA A 84 -1.72 4.07 6.37
N VAL A 85 -0.85 3.47 7.21
CA VAL A 85 -0.41 2.09 7.02
C VAL A 85 -0.83 1.21 8.19
N GLU A 86 -1.64 0.20 7.88
CA GLU A 86 -1.96 -0.90 8.79
C GLU A 86 -1.14 -2.14 8.42
N CYS A 87 -0.55 -2.80 9.42
CA CYS A 87 0.25 -4.01 9.29
C CYS A 87 -0.41 -5.15 10.10
N PHE A 88 -1.02 -6.09 9.40
CA PHE A 88 -1.63 -7.31 9.96
C PHE A 88 -0.71 -8.53 9.82
N VAL A 89 0.56 -8.31 9.46
CA VAL A 89 1.60 -9.35 9.35
C VAL A 89 2.27 -9.51 10.71
N ASN A 90 1.75 -10.42 11.53
CA ASN A 90 2.16 -10.58 12.94
C ASN A 90 3.65 -10.95 13.11
N ASP A 91 4.22 -11.66 12.13
CA ASP A 91 5.64 -12.09 12.14
C ASP A 91 6.59 -11.05 11.54
N CYS A 92 6.14 -9.81 11.28
CA CYS A 92 6.96 -8.74 10.73
C CYS A 92 7.71 -7.97 11.82
N LYS A 93 9.02 -7.78 11.67
CA LYS A 93 9.89 -6.99 12.56
C LYS A 93 9.39 -5.56 12.78
N PHE A 94 8.66 -5.01 11.80
CA PHE A 94 8.10 -3.65 11.84
C PHE A 94 6.66 -3.60 12.34
N TRP A 95 6.05 -4.73 12.68
CA TRP A 95 4.73 -4.74 13.31
C TRP A 95 4.79 -4.08 14.68
N ASP A 96 3.84 -3.20 14.96
CA ASP A 96 3.68 -2.52 16.25
C ASP A 96 2.25 -2.69 16.78
N ASN A 97 2.07 -2.42 18.08
CA ASN A 97 0.82 -2.58 18.80
C ASN A 97 -0.33 -1.84 18.09
N GLY A 98 -1.47 -2.50 17.92
CA GLY A 98 -2.62 -1.92 17.22
C GLY A 98 -2.58 -2.09 15.70
N ASN A 99 -1.74 -3.00 15.18
CA ASN A 99 -1.51 -3.21 13.75
C ASN A 99 -0.95 -1.97 13.04
N TYR A 100 -0.16 -1.17 13.75
CA TYR A 100 0.60 -0.10 13.12
C TYR A 100 1.87 -0.67 12.48
N CYS A 101 2.36 0.01 11.46
CA CYS A 101 3.68 -0.24 10.89
C CYS A 101 4.69 0.74 11.48
N GLY A 102 5.67 0.23 12.23
CA GLY A 102 6.76 1.00 12.83
C GLY A 102 7.96 1.23 11.90
N ALA A 103 7.83 0.95 10.59
CA ALA A 103 8.87 1.27 9.62
C ALA A 103 8.84 2.77 9.28
N ASP A 104 10.00 3.36 8.98
CA ASP A 104 10.07 4.75 8.50
C ASP A 104 9.55 4.87 7.05
N GLN A 105 9.78 3.83 6.25
CA GLN A 105 9.35 3.73 4.86
C GLN A 105 8.84 2.32 4.58
N ILE A 106 7.78 2.23 3.80
CA ILE A 106 7.24 0.98 3.26
C ILE A 106 7.27 1.01 1.74
N HIS A 107 7.58 -0.14 1.13
CA HIS A 107 7.56 -0.34 -0.32
C HIS A 107 6.62 -1.50 -0.64
N VAL A 108 5.52 -1.17 -1.33
CA VAL A 108 4.59 -2.15 -1.89
C VAL A 108 4.88 -2.28 -3.38
N THR A 109 5.06 -3.50 -3.85
CA THR A 109 5.38 -3.82 -5.25
C THR A 109 4.36 -4.80 -5.84
N GLY A 110 4.29 -4.85 -7.16
CA GLY A 110 3.45 -5.79 -7.89
C GLY A 110 3.56 -5.52 -9.38
N THR A 111 4.11 -6.45 -10.15
CA THR A 111 4.32 -6.29 -11.59
C THR A 111 3.24 -7.04 -12.36
N ASN A 112 2.53 -6.36 -13.25
CA ASN A 112 1.36 -6.89 -13.95
C ASN A 112 0.30 -7.48 -12.99
N ALA A 113 0.14 -6.85 -11.83
CA ALA A 113 -0.76 -7.34 -10.78
C ALA A 113 -2.22 -7.37 -11.26
N SER A 114 -2.88 -8.51 -11.09
CA SER A 114 -4.27 -8.73 -11.50
C SER A 114 -5.22 -8.98 -10.33
N LYS A 115 -4.66 -9.38 -9.18
CA LYS A 115 -5.32 -9.68 -7.92
C LYS A 115 -4.42 -9.27 -6.75
N THR A 116 -4.99 -9.21 -5.55
CA THR A 116 -4.26 -8.77 -4.35
C THR A 116 -3.03 -9.62 -4.02
N THR A 117 -3.08 -10.93 -4.29
CA THR A 117 -1.94 -11.84 -4.08
C THR A 117 -0.81 -11.67 -5.11
N ASP A 118 -0.97 -10.78 -6.10
CA ASP A 118 0.11 -10.36 -7.00
C ASP A 118 0.84 -9.10 -6.48
N THR A 119 0.64 -8.75 -5.21
CA THR A 119 1.28 -7.60 -4.57
C THR A 119 2.03 -8.06 -3.34
N ASP A 120 3.21 -7.48 -3.11
CA ASP A 120 4.10 -7.84 -2.01
C ASP A 120 4.53 -6.59 -1.24
N CYS A 121 4.83 -6.76 0.05
CA CYS A 121 5.47 -5.77 0.88
C CYS A 121 6.97 -6.07 0.99
N GLU A 122 7.79 -5.46 0.14
CA GLU A 122 9.26 -5.62 0.12
C GLU A 122 9.94 -5.13 1.41
N THR A 123 9.24 -4.34 2.20
CA THR A 123 9.71 -3.91 3.52
C THR A 123 9.57 -5.01 4.57
N PHE A 124 8.78 -6.06 4.32
CA PHE A 124 8.63 -7.17 5.23
C PHE A 124 10.00 -7.76 5.62
N LYS A 125 10.19 -7.94 6.93
CA LYS A 125 11.30 -8.69 7.49
C LYS A 125 10.75 -9.58 8.57
N LYS A 126 11.02 -10.88 8.50
CA LYS A 126 10.63 -11.82 9.54
C LYS A 126 11.27 -11.45 10.88
N LYS A 127 10.52 -11.60 11.97
CA LYS A 127 11.02 -11.49 13.36
C LYS A 127 12.05 -12.56 13.70
#